data_AF-Q1EMQ7-F1
#
_entry.id   AF-Q1EMQ7-F1
#
_cell.length_a   1.000
_cell.length_b   1.000
_cell.length_c   1.000
_cell.angle_alpha   90.00
_cell.angle_beta   90.00
_cell.angle_gamma   90.00
#
_symmetry.space_group_name_H-M   'P 1'
#
loop_
_entity.id
_entity.type
_entity.pdbx_description
1 polymer ?
#
loop_
_entity_poly.entity_id
_entity_poly.type
_entity_poly.pdbx_seq_one_letter_code
_entity_poly.pdbx_strand_id
1 'polypeptide(L)'
;NAAHNMILTHATAFQSYITKVQTNQCGGAPRLCTKGDAGTEPYLAAHNMILAHANAVHSYKTKFQLNQGGKIGITNVSHFFEPLNDTDDDRNAVIRALDWMFGWFTAPVTTGDYPPNMRKTVGNRLPKFSPNERRLVMGSYDFIGVNYYTTWYATLSPKEPGQPDTYLTDRGVTTSYEKDGVPIGEPTGAAWLYIVPRGLYNLLVYAKETYKINLIYITENGCADLLNHDLTVSQAKEDPVRVRYYLEHLWYLLKAIRLGGVNVKRYFLWSLGDNFEWADGYTYRFGTFYIDFVNGQLTRTPKTSAIWWRNFFTKTPPINGPEKRDAAAESEIDSRKRTRSNSNKACG
;
A
#
# COMPACT_ATOMS: atom_id res chain seq x y z
N ASN A 1 -21.92 13.38 12.08
CA ASN A 1 -22.03 11.90 12.12
C ASN A 1 -20.68 11.25 11.88
N ALA A 2 -19.90 11.06 12.94
CA ALA A 2 -18.70 10.22 12.88
C ALA A 2 -19.17 8.76 12.86
N ALA A 3 -19.27 8.17 11.67
CA ALA A 3 -19.42 6.72 11.58
C ALA A 3 -18.15 6.07 12.14
N HIS A 4 -18.31 5.26 13.18
CA HIS A 4 -17.23 4.50 13.82
C HIS A 4 -16.81 3.38 12.85
N ASN A 5 -15.86 3.69 11.96
CA ASN A 5 -15.28 2.67 11.09
C ASN A 5 -14.16 1.96 11.85
N MET A 6 -14.21 0.63 11.87
CA MET A 6 -13.15 -0.18 12.43
C MET A 6 -12.22 -0.65 11.31
N ILE A 7 -10.96 -0.23 11.38
CA ILE A 7 -9.91 -0.66 10.46
C ILE A 7 -9.11 -1.74 11.19
N LEU A 8 -9.10 -2.96 10.67
CA LEU A 8 -8.21 -4.01 11.17
C LEU A 8 -6.97 -4.11 10.27
N THR A 9 -5.82 -3.71 10.81
CA THR A 9 -4.53 -3.70 10.10
C THR A 9 -3.84 -5.05 10.27
N HIS A 10 -3.66 -5.79 9.16
CA HIS A 10 -3.10 -7.14 9.20
C HIS A 10 -1.80 -7.24 8.39
N ALA A 11 -1.75 -6.68 7.18
CA ALA A 11 -0.61 -6.90 6.29
C ALA A 11 0.67 -6.13 6.67
N THR A 12 0.58 -4.90 7.19
CA THR A 12 1.78 -4.12 7.58
C THR A 12 2.55 -4.79 8.73
N ALA A 13 1.84 -5.25 9.76
CA ALA A 13 2.43 -5.99 10.87
C ALA A 13 3.00 -7.34 10.43
N PHE A 14 2.34 -7.98 9.46
CA PHE A 14 2.76 -9.25 8.92
C PHE A 14 3.98 -9.16 7.98
N GLN A 15 4.10 -8.09 7.18
CA GLN A 15 5.32 -7.83 6.39
C GLN A 15 6.53 -7.60 7.31
N SER A 16 6.35 -6.85 8.40
CA SER A 16 7.39 -6.69 9.44
C SER A 16 7.73 -8.01 10.14
N TYR A 17 6.75 -8.90 10.36
CA TYR A 17 6.97 -10.26 10.85
C TYR A 17 7.76 -11.11 9.85
N ILE A 18 7.39 -11.09 8.56
CA ILE A 18 8.11 -11.79 7.50
C ILE A 18 9.57 -11.34 7.44
N THR A 19 9.85 -10.03 7.46
CA THR A 19 11.23 -9.52 7.46
C THR A 19 12.02 -10.02 8.67
N LYS A 20 11.41 -10.13 9.85
CA LYS A 20 12.05 -10.67 11.05
C LYS A 20 12.29 -12.19 10.98
N VAL A 21 11.31 -12.96 10.49
CA VAL A 21 11.43 -14.41 10.29
C VAL A 21 12.48 -14.74 9.23
N GLN A 22 12.61 -13.90 8.19
CA GLN A 22 13.58 -14.05 7.12
C GLN A 22 15.00 -13.66 7.50
N THR A 23 15.16 -12.53 8.20
CA THR A 23 16.49 -12.07 8.63
C THR A 23 17.01 -12.85 9.82
N ASN A 24 16.15 -13.65 10.47
CA ASN A 24 16.51 -14.45 11.62
C ASN A 24 17.06 -13.60 12.78
N GLN A 25 16.82 -12.29 12.79
CA GLN A 25 17.41 -11.34 13.73
C GLN A 25 16.65 -11.36 15.06
N CYS A 26 17.07 -12.24 15.95
CA CYS A 26 16.75 -12.19 17.36
C CYS A 26 17.79 -11.30 18.07
N GLY A 27 17.62 -9.97 17.95
CA GLY A 27 18.46 -8.97 18.64
C GLY A 27 19.82 -8.71 17.98
N GLY A 28 19.97 -7.52 17.39
CA GLY A 28 21.24 -6.78 17.23
C GLY A 28 22.41 -7.37 16.42
N ALA A 29 22.40 -8.65 16.06
CA ALA A 29 23.47 -9.30 15.30
C ALA A 29 22.91 -10.29 14.27
N PRO A 30 23.60 -10.50 13.12
CA PRO A 30 23.19 -11.46 12.10
C PRO A 30 23.52 -12.88 12.57
N ARG A 31 22.76 -13.39 13.53
CA ARG A 31 22.75 -14.81 13.87
C ARG A 31 21.47 -15.40 13.33
N LEU A 32 21.60 -16.45 12.50
CA LEU A 32 20.48 -17.26 12.06
C LEU A 32 19.72 -17.78 13.30
N CYS A 33 18.52 -17.26 13.62
CA CYS A 33 17.61 -17.90 14.56
C CYS A 33 17.24 -19.29 14.01
N THR A 34 17.96 -20.32 14.45
CA THR A 34 17.87 -21.72 13.95
C THR A 34 16.59 -22.47 14.34
N LYS A 35 15.55 -21.77 14.82
CA LYS A 35 14.37 -22.39 15.44
C LYS A 35 13.04 -22.08 14.75
N GLY A 36 13.05 -21.66 13.49
CA GLY A 36 11.81 -21.45 12.71
C GLY A 36 11.87 -21.98 11.28
N ASP A 37 10.71 -22.21 10.68
CA ASP A 37 10.54 -22.64 9.29
C ASP A 37 10.02 -21.47 8.42
N ALA A 38 10.93 -20.77 7.73
CA ALA A 38 10.62 -19.66 6.83
C ALA A 38 9.80 -20.06 5.59
N GLY A 39 9.71 -21.36 5.28
CA GLY A 39 8.88 -21.93 4.23
C GLY A 39 7.45 -22.22 4.68
N THR A 40 7.16 -22.31 5.98
CA THR A 40 5.84 -22.73 6.48
C THR A 40 5.21 -21.73 7.44
N GLU A 41 5.97 -21.19 8.40
CA GLU A 41 5.45 -20.32 9.46
C GLU A 41 4.77 -19.04 8.96
N PRO A 42 5.28 -18.34 7.93
CA PRO A 42 4.55 -17.21 7.37
C PRO A 42 3.15 -17.59 6.88
N TYR A 43 3.01 -18.74 6.21
CA TYR A 43 1.71 -19.21 5.71
C TYR A 43 0.74 -19.59 6.83
N LEU A 44 1.24 -20.20 7.90
CA LEU A 44 0.44 -20.49 9.10
C LEU A 44 -0.01 -19.21 9.80
N ALA A 45 0.89 -18.25 10.00
CA ALA A 45 0.57 -16.98 10.64
C ALA A 45 -0.46 -16.19 9.81
N ALA A 46 -0.26 -16.06 8.49
CA ALA A 46 -1.23 -15.42 7.60
C ALA A 46 -2.61 -16.11 7.66
N HIS A 47 -2.63 -17.44 7.64
CA HIS A 47 -3.88 -18.21 7.71
C HIS A 47 -4.66 -17.93 8.99
N ASN A 48 -3.99 -17.99 10.14
CA ASN A 48 -4.61 -17.72 11.43
C ASN A 48 -5.06 -16.26 11.55
N MET A 49 -4.30 -15.30 11.01
CA MET A 49 -4.71 -13.88 10.96
C MET A 49 -5.98 -13.68 10.13
N ILE A 50 -6.09 -14.35 8.97
CA ILE A 50 -7.29 -14.28 8.12
C ILE A 50 -8.51 -14.90 8.82
N LEU A 51 -8.33 -16.03 9.51
CA LEU A 51 -9.41 -16.64 10.30
C LEU A 51 -9.84 -15.76 11.48
N ALA A 52 -8.87 -15.16 12.19
CA ALA A 52 -9.15 -14.23 13.28
C ALA A 52 -9.90 -12.99 12.78
N HIS A 53 -9.47 -12.41 11.66
CA HIS A 53 -10.15 -11.31 10.96
C HIS A 53 -11.60 -11.68 10.64
N ALA A 54 -11.82 -12.84 10.00
CA ALA A 54 -13.16 -13.26 9.60
C ALA A 54 -14.09 -13.48 10.80
N ASN A 55 -13.60 -14.04 11.90
CA ASN A 55 -14.35 -14.19 13.14
C ASN A 55 -14.67 -12.83 13.81
N ALA A 56 -13.72 -11.89 13.79
CA ALA A 56 -13.94 -10.54 14.30
C ALA A 56 -14.99 -9.79 13.47
N VAL A 57 -14.93 -9.91 12.14
CA VAL A 57 -15.95 -9.36 11.24
C VAL A 57 -17.30 -9.99 11.50
N HIS A 58 -17.39 -11.31 11.60
CA HIS A 58 -18.65 -11.98 11.90
C HIS A 58 -19.25 -11.49 13.22
N SER A 59 -18.43 -11.39 14.28
CA SER A 59 -18.85 -10.85 15.57
C SER A 59 -19.31 -9.39 15.47
N TYR A 60 -18.58 -8.55 14.73
CA TYR A 60 -18.95 -7.16 14.48
C TYR A 60 -20.31 -7.05 13.79
N LYS A 61 -20.48 -7.75 12.67
CA LYS A 61 -21.69 -7.71 11.84
C LYS A 61 -22.92 -8.22 12.59
N THR A 62 -22.77 -9.27 13.39
CA THR A 62 -23.89 -9.91 14.10
C THR A 62 -24.28 -9.21 15.40
N LYS A 63 -23.33 -8.61 16.12
CA LYS A 63 -23.59 -8.07 17.47
C LYS A 63 -23.60 -6.54 17.55
N PHE A 64 -22.89 -5.85 16.67
CA PHE A 64 -22.60 -4.42 16.85
C PHE A 64 -23.02 -3.56 15.66
N GLN A 65 -22.91 -4.06 14.43
CA GLN A 65 -23.09 -3.25 13.23
C GLN A 65 -24.50 -2.66 13.10
N LEU A 66 -25.54 -3.40 13.49
CA LEU A 66 -26.92 -2.90 13.44
C LEU A 66 -27.13 -1.63 14.27
N ASN A 67 -26.52 -1.57 15.47
CA ASN A 67 -26.67 -0.45 16.39
C ASN A 67 -25.69 0.69 16.07
N GLN A 68 -24.48 0.38 15.63
CA GLN A 68 -23.42 1.37 15.42
C GLN A 68 -23.40 1.95 14.00
N GLY A 69 -23.93 1.22 13.01
CA GLY A 69 -23.92 1.62 11.59
C GLY A 69 -22.52 1.76 10.97
N GLY A 70 -21.49 1.22 11.61
CA GLY A 70 -20.11 1.32 11.16
C GLY A 70 -19.74 0.32 10.07
N LYS A 71 -18.56 0.51 9.48
CA LYS A 71 -17.97 -0.40 8.49
C LYS A 71 -16.71 -1.04 9.04
N ILE A 72 -16.49 -2.31 8.69
CA ILE A 72 -15.28 -3.05 9.03
C ILE A 72 -14.57 -3.53 7.78
N GLY A 73 -13.24 -3.48 7.76
CA GLY A 73 -12.44 -3.89 6.61
C GLY A 73 -11.07 -4.42 7.01
N ILE A 74 -10.36 -4.94 6.01
CA ILE A 74 -8.96 -5.34 6.12
C ILE A 74 -8.07 -4.33 5.39
N THR A 75 -6.91 -4.03 5.96
CA THR A 75 -5.91 -3.15 5.34
C THR A 75 -4.70 -3.94 4.88
N ASN A 76 -4.36 -3.77 3.59
CA ASN A 76 -3.28 -4.48 2.92
C ASN A 76 -2.21 -3.49 2.43
N VAL A 77 -0.95 -3.78 2.76
CA VAL A 77 0.21 -3.10 2.16
C VAL A 77 0.53 -3.73 0.83
N SER A 78 0.71 -2.89 -0.20
CA SER A 78 1.18 -3.37 -1.49
C SER A 78 1.92 -2.28 -2.24
N HIS A 79 3.05 -2.66 -2.83
CA HIS A 79 3.58 -1.98 -4.00
C HIS A 79 2.66 -2.27 -5.19
N PHE A 80 2.83 -1.51 -6.25
CA PHE A 80 2.53 -2.03 -7.57
C PHE A 80 3.81 -2.60 -8.19
N PHE A 81 3.68 -3.45 -9.21
CA PHE A 81 4.83 -4.00 -9.91
C PHE A 81 4.72 -3.73 -11.41
N GLU A 82 5.81 -3.27 -12.01
CA GLU A 82 5.98 -3.16 -13.46
C GLU A 82 6.89 -4.29 -13.95
N PRO A 83 6.72 -4.84 -15.15
CA PRO A 83 7.63 -5.85 -15.64
C PRO A 83 9.01 -5.22 -15.89
N LEU A 84 10.09 -5.88 -15.47
CA LEU A 84 11.44 -5.36 -15.70
C LEU A 84 11.73 -5.28 -17.21
N ASN A 85 11.39 -6.32 -17.95
CA ASN A 85 11.49 -6.40 -19.41
C ASN A 85 10.12 -6.58 -20.03
N ASP A 86 9.96 -6.17 -21.29
CA ASP A 86 8.69 -6.32 -22.01
C ASP A 86 8.51 -7.75 -22.53
N THR A 87 8.42 -8.71 -21.61
CA THR A 87 8.30 -10.15 -21.88
C THR A 87 7.10 -10.73 -21.13
N ASP A 88 6.55 -11.83 -21.64
CA ASP A 88 5.46 -12.52 -20.95
C ASP A 88 5.89 -13.10 -19.60
N ASP A 89 7.15 -13.50 -19.47
CA ASP A 89 7.71 -14.00 -18.22
C ASP A 89 7.70 -12.93 -17.12
N ASP A 90 8.09 -11.71 -17.44
CA ASP A 90 8.10 -10.60 -16.48
C ASP A 90 6.68 -10.06 -16.21
N ARG A 91 5.78 -10.08 -17.22
CA ARG A 91 4.35 -9.80 -16.98
C ARG A 91 3.72 -10.83 -16.04
N ASN A 92 4.08 -12.11 -16.19
CA ASN A 92 3.66 -13.16 -15.26
C ASN A 92 4.32 -13.01 -13.88
N ALA A 93 5.56 -12.52 -13.82
CA ALA A 93 6.24 -12.20 -12.56
C ALA A 93 5.53 -11.07 -11.79
N VAL A 94 5.02 -10.04 -12.49
CA VAL A 94 4.18 -8.99 -11.89
C VAL A 94 2.95 -9.60 -11.21
N ILE A 95 2.24 -10.52 -11.88
CA ILE A 95 1.07 -11.19 -11.31
C ILE A 95 1.45 -11.97 -10.04
N ARG A 96 2.54 -12.75 -10.08
CA ARG A 96 3.01 -13.50 -8.90
C ARG A 96 3.45 -12.58 -7.75
N ALA A 97 4.10 -11.45 -8.05
CA ALA A 97 4.47 -10.46 -7.04
C ALA A 97 3.22 -9.84 -6.36
N LEU A 98 2.21 -9.50 -7.15
CA LEU A 98 0.93 -9.00 -6.65
C LEU A 98 0.16 -10.06 -5.86
N ASP A 99 0.20 -11.33 -6.28
CA ASP A 99 -0.41 -12.43 -5.53
C ASP A 99 0.19 -12.58 -4.12
N TRP A 100 1.53 -12.50 -4.00
CA TRP A 100 2.21 -12.63 -2.71
C TRP A 100 2.14 -11.38 -1.82
N MET A 101 1.93 -10.20 -2.40
CA MET A 101 1.91 -8.94 -1.62
C MET A 101 0.48 -8.46 -1.33
N PHE A 102 -0.37 -8.39 -2.35
CA PHE A 102 -1.75 -7.92 -2.22
C PHE A 102 -2.74 -9.09 -2.13
N GLY A 103 -2.61 -10.06 -3.03
CA GLY A 103 -3.54 -11.17 -3.21
C GLY A 103 -3.61 -12.11 -2.01
N TRP A 104 -2.53 -12.26 -1.26
CA TRP A 104 -2.44 -13.21 -0.15
C TRP A 104 -3.52 -12.99 0.93
N PHE A 105 -3.81 -11.73 1.25
CA PHE A 105 -4.89 -11.38 2.20
C PHE A 105 -6.17 -10.94 1.49
N THR A 106 -6.07 -10.41 0.26
CA THR A 106 -7.23 -9.92 -0.50
C THR A 106 -8.06 -11.05 -1.11
N ALA A 107 -7.41 -12.05 -1.70
CA ALA A 107 -8.10 -13.15 -2.37
C ALA A 107 -8.98 -13.95 -1.38
N PRO A 108 -8.49 -14.35 -0.18
CA PRO A 108 -9.33 -15.09 0.77
C PRO A 108 -10.61 -14.35 1.12
N VAL A 109 -10.55 -13.06 1.43
CA VAL A 109 -11.74 -12.30 1.82
C VAL A 109 -12.68 -12.00 0.65
N THR A 110 -12.23 -12.14 -0.61
CA THR A 110 -13.03 -11.86 -1.81
C THR A 110 -13.56 -13.11 -2.52
N THR A 111 -12.79 -14.19 -2.54
CA THR A 111 -13.09 -15.45 -3.27
C THR A 111 -13.25 -16.66 -2.36
N GLY A 112 -12.86 -16.53 -1.09
CA GLY A 112 -12.85 -17.62 -0.10
C GLY A 112 -11.64 -18.55 -0.18
N ASP A 113 -10.63 -18.24 -1.02
CA ASP A 113 -9.37 -19.00 -1.07
C ASP A 113 -8.18 -18.10 -1.45
N TYR A 114 -6.96 -18.61 -1.28
CA TYR A 114 -5.73 -17.94 -1.70
C TYR A 114 -5.59 -17.86 -3.22
N PRO A 115 -4.71 -16.99 -3.76
CA PRO A 115 -4.44 -16.93 -5.19
C PRO A 115 -4.03 -18.30 -5.78
N PRO A 116 -4.48 -18.65 -7.01
CA PRO A 116 -4.13 -19.91 -7.65
C PRO A 116 -2.62 -20.15 -7.78
N ASN A 117 -1.83 -19.12 -8.06
CA ASN A 117 -0.37 -19.24 -8.13
C ASN A 117 0.22 -19.63 -6.76
N MET A 118 -0.29 -19.06 -5.66
CA MET A 118 0.11 -19.46 -4.30
C MET A 118 -0.22 -20.91 -4.01
N ARG A 119 -1.45 -21.34 -4.33
CA ARG A 119 -1.86 -22.74 -4.17
C ARG A 119 -0.96 -23.70 -4.95
N LYS A 120 -0.64 -23.36 -6.20
CA LYS A 120 0.19 -24.16 -7.09
C LYS A 120 1.63 -24.28 -6.57
N THR A 121 2.24 -23.16 -6.17
CA THR A 121 3.68 -23.15 -5.84
C THR A 121 3.97 -23.58 -4.41
N VAL A 122 3.17 -23.12 -3.44
CA VAL A 122 3.39 -23.40 -2.01
C VAL A 122 2.88 -24.79 -1.61
N GLY A 123 1.85 -25.28 -2.31
CA GLY A 123 1.31 -26.62 -2.10
C GLY A 123 0.83 -26.86 -0.67
N ASN A 124 1.31 -27.93 -0.04
CA ASN A 124 0.86 -28.37 1.28
C ASN A 124 1.31 -27.45 2.43
N ARG A 125 2.33 -26.60 2.21
CA ARG A 125 2.76 -25.60 3.21
C ARG A 125 1.75 -24.46 3.36
N LEU A 126 0.83 -24.29 2.40
CA LEU A 126 -0.27 -23.32 2.47
C LEU A 126 -1.54 -23.98 3.00
N PRO A 127 -2.01 -23.63 4.22
CA PRO A 127 -3.17 -24.28 4.81
C PRO A 127 -4.44 -24.14 3.96
N LYS A 128 -5.37 -25.08 4.08
CA LYS A 128 -6.65 -25.08 3.36
C LYS A 128 -7.75 -24.61 4.29
N PHE A 129 -8.58 -23.69 3.80
CA PHE A 129 -9.83 -23.37 4.49
C PHE A 129 -10.78 -24.55 4.36
N SER A 130 -11.31 -25.02 5.48
CA SER A 130 -12.47 -25.92 5.50
C SER A 130 -13.68 -25.25 4.83
N PRO A 131 -14.71 -26.01 4.44
CA PRO A 131 -15.93 -25.43 3.86
C PRO A 131 -16.59 -24.37 4.76
N ASN A 132 -16.50 -24.51 6.09
CA ASN A 132 -17.05 -23.55 7.04
C ASN A 132 -16.21 -22.28 7.08
N GLU A 133 -14.88 -22.41 7.17
CA GLU A 133 -13.97 -21.27 7.17
C GLU A 133 -14.04 -20.49 5.85
N ARG A 134 -14.12 -21.18 4.72
CA ARG A 134 -14.30 -20.53 3.41
C ARG A 134 -15.53 -19.64 3.38
N ARG A 135 -16.67 -20.12 3.93
CA ARG A 135 -17.90 -19.32 4.02
C ARG A 135 -17.77 -18.15 4.99
N LEU A 136 -17.01 -18.32 6.06
CA LEU A 136 -16.77 -17.27 7.05
C LEU A 136 -15.86 -16.16 6.50
N VAL A 137 -14.80 -16.54 5.78
CA VAL A 137 -13.78 -15.62 5.27
C VAL A 137 -14.28 -14.87 4.03
N MET A 138 -14.96 -15.55 3.10
CA MET A 138 -15.48 -14.90 1.90
C MET A 138 -16.53 -13.83 2.25
N GLY A 139 -16.32 -12.60 1.82
CA GLY A 139 -17.18 -11.45 2.12
C GLY A 139 -16.97 -10.86 3.52
N SER A 140 -15.90 -11.22 4.23
CA SER A 140 -15.56 -10.68 5.55
C SER A 140 -14.98 -9.25 5.49
N TYR A 141 -15.59 -8.35 4.72
CA TYR A 141 -15.21 -6.94 4.64
C TYR A 141 -16.37 -6.08 4.13
N ASP A 142 -16.34 -4.79 4.47
CA ASP A 142 -17.21 -3.73 3.91
C ASP A 142 -16.40 -2.76 3.03
N PHE A 143 -15.08 -2.70 3.22
CA PHE A 143 -14.11 -1.99 2.40
C PHE A 143 -12.75 -2.70 2.45
N ILE A 144 -11.89 -2.43 1.46
CA ILE A 144 -10.46 -2.80 1.50
C ILE A 144 -9.63 -1.54 1.73
N GLY A 145 -8.79 -1.56 2.75
CA GLY A 145 -7.75 -0.56 2.99
C GLY A 145 -6.52 -0.88 2.13
N VAL A 146 -5.96 0.13 1.49
CA VAL A 146 -4.72 0.03 0.70
C VAL A 146 -3.67 0.94 1.32
N ASN A 147 -2.55 0.35 1.72
CA ASN A 147 -1.34 1.06 2.10
C ASN A 147 -0.38 1.02 0.90
N TYR A 148 -0.27 2.14 0.19
CA TYR A 148 0.56 2.25 -1.01
C TYR A 148 1.65 3.29 -0.79
N TYR A 149 2.87 2.97 -1.21
CA TYR A 149 4.02 3.85 -1.06
C TYR A 149 4.83 4.02 -2.34
N THR A 150 5.01 2.94 -3.11
CA THR A 150 5.92 2.89 -4.26
C THR A 150 5.58 1.77 -5.23
N THR A 151 6.33 1.68 -6.32
CA THR A 151 6.27 0.64 -7.33
C THR A 151 7.68 0.16 -7.62
N TRP A 152 7.84 -1.15 -7.81
CA TRP A 152 9.10 -1.78 -8.19
C TRP A 152 8.94 -2.51 -9.52
N TYR A 153 10.05 -2.81 -10.18
CA TYR A 153 10.09 -3.80 -11.25
C TYR A 153 10.00 -5.21 -10.67
N ALA A 154 9.42 -6.13 -11.44
CA ALA A 154 9.39 -7.56 -11.16
C ALA A 154 9.90 -8.33 -12.39
N THR A 155 10.72 -9.36 -12.15
CA THR A 155 11.24 -10.25 -13.19
C THR A 155 11.16 -11.71 -12.77
N LEU A 156 11.03 -12.61 -13.74
CA LEU A 156 11.07 -14.04 -13.50
C LEU A 156 12.39 -14.44 -12.83
N SER A 157 12.29 -15.08 -11.68
CA SER A 157 13.45 -15.63 -10.97
C SER A 157 13.02 -16.98 -10.40
N PRO A 158 13.15 -18.07 -11.16
CA PRO A 158 12.76 -19.39 -10.69
C PRO A 158 13.55 -19.78 -9.45
N LYS A 159 12.95 -20.65 -8.63
CA LYS A 159 13.65 -21.24 -7.51
C LYS A 159 14.66 -22.27 -8.05
N GLU A 160 15.93 -22.11 -7.68
CA GLU A 160 16.99 -23.02 -8.11
C GLU A 160 16.96 -24.35 -7.33
N PRO A 161 17.40 -25.47 -7.93
CA PRO A 161 17.55 -26.74 -7.23
C PRO A 161 18.41 -26.59 -5.97
N GLY A 162 17.92 -27.08 -4.84
CA GLY A 162 18.62 -27.02 -3.55
C GLY A 162 18.44 -25.73 -2.76
N GLN A 163 17.77 -24.70 -3.30
CA GLN A 163 17.37 -23.54 -2.49
C GLN A 163 16.29 -23.95 -1.46
N PRO A 164 16.34 -23.42 -0.22
CA PRO A 164 15.31 -23.69 0.77
C PRO A 164 13.95 -23.10 0.34
N ASP A 165 12.86 -23.73 0.77
CA ASP A 165 11.53 -23.14 0.66
C ASP A 165 11.44 -21.93 1.59
N THR A 166 11.01 -20.80 1.04
CA THR A 166 10.77 -19.55 1.76
C THR A 166 9.69 -18.76 1.06
N TYR A 167 9.04 -17.84 1.78
CA TYR A 167 8.15 -16.84 1.16
C TYR A 167 8.76 -16.13 -0.07
N LEU A 168 10.08 -15.84 -0.06
CA LEU A 168 10.77 -15.12 -1.15
C LEU A 168 11.04 -16.00 -2.37
N THR A 169 11.43 -17.26 -2.16
CA THR A 169 11.72 -18.20 -3.25
C THR A 169 10.43 -18.72 -3.87
N ASP A 170 9.36 -18.89 -3.08
CA ASP A 170 8.09 -19.47 -3.52
C ASP A 170 7.36 -18.61 -4.55
N ARG A 171 7.55 -17.29 -4.56
CA ARG A 171 6.95 -16.43 -5.60
C ARG A 171 7.60 -16.62 -6.97
N GLY A 172 8.85 -17.10 -7.04
CA GLY A 172 9.60 -17.20 -8.30
C GLY A 172 9.80 -15.84 -8.98
N VAL A 173 10.06 -14.80 -8.18
CA VAL A 173 10.17 -13.40 -8.62
C VAL A 173 11.29 -12.69 -7.87
N THR A 174 12.12 -11.99 -8.64
CA THR A 174 13.04 -10.97 -8.12
C THR A 174 12.47 -9.59 -8.44
N THR A 175 12.64 -8.66 -7.50
CA THR A 175 12.11 -7.31 -7.62
C THR A 175 13.24 -6.30 -7.52
N SER A 176 13.15 -5.20 -8.27
CA SER A 176 14.16 -4.14 -8.32
C SER A 176 13.50 -2.77 -8.36
N TYR A 177 14.10 -1.77 -7.73
CA TYR A 177 13.69 -0.37 -7.91
C TYR A 177 14.39 0.30 -9.11
N GLU A 178 15.31 -0.41 -9.78
CA GLU A 178 16.11 0.07 -10.90
C GLU A 178 16.04 -0.88 -12.10
N LYS A 179 16.20 -0.31 -13.29
CA LYS A 179 16.44 -1.01 -14.55
C LYS A 179 17.61 -0.35 -15.27
N ASP A 180 18.62 -1.13 -15.63
CA ASP A 180 19.82 -0.63 -16.35
C ASP A 180 20.48 0.58 -15.65
N GLY A 181 20.50 0.57 -14.31
CA GLY A 181 21.03 1.67 -13.49
C GLY A 181 20.14 2.90 -13.38
N VAL A 182 18.91 2.85 -13.94
CA VAL A 182 17.94 3.94 -13.88
C VAL A 182 16.81 3.59 -12.89
N PRO A 183 16.63 4.38 -11.82
CA PRO A 183 15.53 4.20 -10.88
C PRO A 183 14.16 4.35 -11.54
N ILE A 184 13.19 3.57 -11.08
CA ILE A 184 11.79 3.58 -11.56
C ILE A 184 11.05 4.90 -11.29
N GLY A 185 11.57 5.69 -10.35
CA GLY A 185 11.08 7.01 -9.96
C GLY A 185 12.15 7.77 -9.17
N GLU A 186 11.80 8.96 -8.68
CA GLU A 186 12.72 9.72 -7.84
C GLU A 186 12.87 9.07 -6.45
N PRO A 187 14.09 8.93 -5.89
CA PRO A 187 14.26 8.39 -4.54
C PRO A 187 13.71 9.35 -3.46
N THR A 188 13.34 8.81 -2.31
CA THR A 188 13.10 9.60 -1.10
C THR A 188 14.17 9.33 -0.05
N GLY A 189 14.00 9.81 1.18
CA GLY A 189 14.95 9.53 2.27
C GLY A 189 15.03 8.04 2.65
N ALA A 190 14.01 7.23 2.33
CA ALA A 190 14.03 5.80 2.56
C ALA A 190 14.49 5.05 1.30
N ALA A 191 15.53 4.22 1.44
CA ALA A 191 16.20 3.55 0.31
C ALA A 191 15.28 2.62 -0.51
N TRP A 192 14.17 2.16 0.06
CA TRP A 192 13.20 1.29 -0.60
C TRP A 192 12.06 2.06 -1.30
N LEU A 193 11.92 3.36 -1.02
CA LEU A 193 10.76 4.16 -1.40
C LEU A 193 11.13 5.15 -2.51
N TYR A 194 10.55 4.90 -3.68
CA TYR A 194 10.65 5.76 -4.86
C TYR A 194 9.28 6.39 -5.17
N ILE A 195 9.27 7.64 -5.64
CA ILE A 195 8.06 8.38 -5.98
C ILE A 195 7.53 7.87 -7.32
N VAL A 196 6.52 6.99 -7.26
CA VAL A 196 5.92 6.36 -8.46
C VAL A 196 4.38 6.45 -8.43
N PRO A 197 3.78 7.64 -8.48
CA PRO A 197 2.35 7.84 -8.25
C PRO A 197 1.45 7.10 -9.25
N ARG A 198 1.95 6.82 -10.46
CA ARG A 198 1.26 5.99 -11.46
C ARG A 198 0.94 4.57 -10.97
N GLY A 199 1.77 4.03 -10.08
CA GLY A 199 1.54 2.72 -9.50
C GLY A 199 0.34 2.67 -8.58
N LEU A 200 0.00 3.77 -7.89
CA LEU A 200 -1.22 3.86 -7.10
C LEU A 200 -2.46 3.69 -8.00
N TYR A 201 -2.48 4.37 -9.14
CA TYR A 201 -3.55 4.20 -10.13
C TYR A 201 -3.66 2.73 -10.57
N ASN A 202 -2.54 2.13 -10.96
CA ASN A 202 -2.52 0.76 -11.47
C ASN A 202 -2.96 -0.26 -10.40
N LEU A 203 -2.49 -0.13 -9.16
CA LEU A 203 -2.88 -1.02 -8.06
C LEU A 203 -4.38 -0.92 -7.76
N LEU A 204 -4.95 0.29 -7.76
CA LEU A 204 -6.37 0.50 -7.49
C LEU A 204 -7.27 -0.05 -8.60
N VAL A 205 -6.86 0.12 -9.86
CA VAL A 205 -7.55 -0.48 -11.00
C VAL A 205 -7.45 -2.00 -10.94
N TYR A 206 -6.26 -2.55 -10.68
CA TYR A 206 -6.05 -4.00 -10.50
C TYR A 206 -6.93 -4.57 -9.37
N ALA A 207 -6.97 -3.90 -8.21
CA ALA A 207 -7.79 -4.32 -7.08
C ALA A 207 -9.28 -4.41 -7.44
N LYS A 208 -9.79 -3.39 -8.15
CA LYS A 208 -11.18 -3.36 -8.66
C LYS A 208 -11.42 -4.45 -9.71
N GLU A 209 -10.54 -4.61 -10.69
CA GLU A 209 -10.77 -5.47 -11.84
C GLU A 209 -10.57 -6.95 -11.53
N THR A 210 -9.53 -7.29 -10.77
CA THR A 210 -9.17 -8.66 -10.42
C THR A 210 -10.04 -9.21 -9.29
N TYR A 211 -10.22 -8.44 -8.22
CA TYR A 211 -10.92 -8.90 -7.01
C TYR A 211 -12.35 -8.35 -6.86
N LYS A 212 -12.82 -7.56 -7.85
CA LYS A 212 -14.17 -6.96 -7.86
C LYS A 212 -14.46 -6.12 -6.60
N ILE A 213 -13.41 -5.50 -6.03
CA ILE A 213 -13.52 -4.70 -4.81
C ILE A 213 -14.37 -3.45 -5.09
N ASN A 214 -15.45 -3.31 -4.33
CA ASN A 214 -16.42 -2.24 -4.51
C ASN A 214 -16.08 -0.93 -3.76
N LEU A 215 -15.35 -1.00 -2.64
CA LEU A 215 -15.04 0.18 -1.83
C LEU A 215 -13.62 0.11 -1.31
N ILE A 216 -12.83 1.13 -1.64
CA ILE A 216 -11.43 1.26 -1.22
C ILE A 216 -11.26 2.50 -0.35
N TYR A 217 -10.46 2.36 0.70
CA TYR A 217 -9.86 3.47 1.44
C TYR A 217 -8.35 3.43 1.25
N ILE A 218 -7.72 4.57 0.96
CA ILE A 218 -6.25 4.68 1.09
C ILE A 218 -5.98 4.85 2.58
N THR A 219 -5.43 3.82 3.21
CA THR A 219 -5.23 3.74 4.67
C THR A 219 -3.86 4.20 5.10
N GLU A 220 -2.88 4.15 4.21
CA GLU A 220 -1.59 4.80 4.34
C GLU A 220 -1.07 5.22 2.97
N ASN A 221 -0.48 6.41 2.90
CA ASN A 221 0.32 6.90 1.80
C ASN A 221 1.21 8.03 2.31
N GLY A 222 2.50 8.03 1.97
CA GLY A 222 3.44 9.06 2.41
C GLY A 222 4.88 8.73 2.04
N CYS A 223 5.82 9.56 2.47
CA CYS A 223 7.25 9.30 2.27
C CYS A 223 8.08 9.73 3.48
N ALA A 224 9.24 9.11 3.62
CA ALA A 224 10.19 9.42 4.68
C ALA A 224 11.28 10.37 4.22
N ASP A 225 11.71 11.24 5.13
CA ASP A 225 13.06 11.82 5.10
C ASP A 225 13.97 10.98 5.98
N LEU A 226 15.26 10.92 5.63
CA LEU A 226 16.28 10.35 6.51
C LEU A 226 16.63 11.37 7.59
N LEU A 227 16.69 10.93 8.84
CA LEU A 227 17.12 11.76 9.96
C LEU A 227 18.54 12.24 9.71
N ASN A 228 18.70 13.56 9.69
CA ASN A 228 19.99 14.22 9.62
C ASN A 228 20.18 15.05 10.90
N HIS A 229 21.15 14.64 11.72
CA HIS A 229 21.46 15.29 13.01
C HIS A 229 22.14 16.65 12.87
N ASP A 230 22.64 16.99 11.68
CA ASP A 230 23.28 18.27 11.40
C ASP A 230 22.25 19.37 11.10
N LEU A 231 20.98 19.01 10.86
CA LEU A 231 19.91 19.97 10.58
C LEU A 231 19.34 20.57 11.87
N THR A 232 19.16 21.89 11.87
CA THR A 232 18.31 22.55 12.86
C THR A 232 16.84 22.14 12.66
N VAL A 233 16.01 22.27 13.70
CA VAL A 233 14.55 22.03 13.58
C VAL A 233 13.92 22.87 12.46
N SER A 234 14.38 24.11 12.28
CA SER A 234 13.91 25.00 11.21
C SER A 234 14.24 24.50 9.81
N GLN A 235 15.33 23.74 9.63
CA GLN A 235 15.67 23.11 8.35
C GLN A 235 14.98 21.76 8.20
N ALA A 236 14.93 20.94 9.26
CA ALA A 236 14.33 19.61 9.25
C ALA A 236 12.81 19.62 9.01
N LYS A 237 12.14 20.76 9.22
CA LYS A 237 10.71 20.94 8.92
C LYS A 237 10.42 21.32 7.46
N GLU A 238 11.44 21.67 6.68
CA GLU A 238 11.29 22.01 5.27
C GLU A 238 11.33 20.72 4.45
N ASP A 239 10.17 20.26 3.99
CA ASP A 239 9.97 18.94 3.38
C ASP A 239 9.26 19.01 2.02
N PRO A 240 9.81 19.75 1.03
CA PRO A 240 9.16 19.96 -0.26
C PRO A 240 8.97 18.67 -1.07
N VAL A 241 9.83 17.67 -0.89
CA VAL A 241 9.70 16.34 -1.51
C VAL A 241 8.41 15.66 -1.07
N ARG A 242 8.06 15.75 0.23
CA ARG A 242 6.81 15.20 0.78
C ARG A 242 5.58 15.93 0.26
N VAL A 243 5.65 17.25 0.10
CA VAL A 243 4.57 18.04 -0.53
C VAL A 243 4.32 17.55 -1.95
N ARG A 244 5.38 17.44 -2.76
CA ARG A 244 5.27 16.95 -4.14
C ARG A 244 4.75 15.50 -4.20
N TYR A 245 5.27 14.63 -3.33
CA TYR A 245 4.79 13.25 -3.22
C TYR A 245 3.27 13.20 -3.06
N TYR A 246 2.72 13.93 -2.09
CA TYR A 246 1.27 13.96 -1.87
C TYR A 246 0.50 14.54 -3.06
N LEU A 247 0.97 15.64 -3.64
CA LEU A 247 0.32 16.26 -4.78
C LEU A 247 0.18 15.28 -5.96
N GLU A 248 1.27 14.60 -6.30
CA GLU A 248 1.30 13.66 -7.43
C GLU A 248 0.45 12.41 -7.15
N HIS A 249 0.52 11.84 -5.95
CA HIS A 249 -0.29 10.67 -5.57
C HIS A 249 -1.78 11.00 -5.53
N LEU A 250 -2.16 12.17 -5.03
CA LEU A 250 -3.56 12.62 -5.07
C LEU A 250 -4.06 12.84 -6.50
N TRP A 251 -3.20 13.30 -7.40
CA TRP A 251 -3.57 13.46 -8.80
C TRP A 251 -3.83 12.11 -9.48
N TYR A 252 -2.97 11.11 -9.25
CA TYR A 252 -3.19 9.75 -9.76
C TYR A 252 -4.35 9.03 -9.06
N LEU A 253 -4.61 9.32 -7.79
CA LEU A 253 -5.81 8.87 -7.08
C LEU A 253 -7.07 9.43 -7.74
N LEU A 254 -7.07 10.74 -8.07
CA LEU A 254 -8.17 11.36 -8.79
C LEU A 254 -8.37 10.72 -10.18
N LYS A 255 -7.28 10.40 -10.90
CA LYS A 255 -7.36 9.63 -12.15
C LYS A 255 -7.98 8.25 -11.94
N ALA A 256 -7.61 7.53 -10.87
CA ALA A 256 -8.17 6.21 -10.59
C ALA A 256 -9.68 6.29 -10.36
N ILE A 257 -10.13 7.32 -9.64
CA ILE A 257 -11.56 7.58 -9.40
C ILE A 257 -12.28 7.96 -10.70
N ARG A 258 -11.74 8.92 -11.46
CA ARG A 258 -12.44 9.53 -12.61
C ARG A 258 -12.35 8.70 -13.89
N LEU A 259 -11.20 8.12 -14.17
CA LEU A 259 -10.91 7.39 -15.40
C LEU A 259 -10.95 5.88 -15.18
N GLY A 260 -10.38 5.40 -14.07
CA GLY A 260 -10.41 3.97 -13.71
C GLY A 260 -11.76 3.52 -13.13
N GLY A 261 -12.65 4.45 -12.78
CA GLY A 261 -13.93 4.15 -12.14
C GLY A 261 -13.78 3.43 -10.79
N VAL A 262 -12.68 3.68 -10.07
CA VAL A 262 -12.44 3.10 -8.75
C VAL A 262 -13.20 3.89 -7.69
N ASN A 263 -13.95 3.19 -6.84
CA ASN A 263 -14.69 3.82 -5.76
C ASN A 263 -13.81 4.00 -4.51
N VAL A 264 -13.05 5.09 -4.48
CA VAL A 264 -12.30 5.53 -3.29
C VAL A 264 -13.09 6.59 -2.54
N LYS A 265 -13.23 6.42 -1.22
CA LYS A 265 -13.98 7.38 -0.37
C LYS A 265 -13.16 8.02 0.73
N ARG A 266 -11.98 7.51 1.05
CA ARG A 266 -11.12 8.01 2.13
C ARG A 266 -9.66 7.93 1.73
N TYR A 267 -8.91 8.91 2.22
CA TYR A 267 -7.46 8.99 2.09
C TYR A 267 -6.88 9.37 3.45
N PHE A 268 -5.96 8.55 3.93
CA PHE A 268 -5.26 8.71 5.19
C PHE A 268 -3.76 8.76 4.88
N LEU A 269 -3.13 9.88 5.23
CA LEU A 269 -1.68 10.04 5.08
C LEU A 269 -0.93 9.25 6.17
N TRP A 270 0.25 8.76 5.82
CA TRP A 270 1.23 8.24 6.77
C TRP A 270 2.42 9.21 6.82
N SER A 271 2.63 9.96 7.90
CA SER A 271 1.90 9.94 9.17
C SER A 271 1.62 11.34 9.70
N LEU A 272 0.77 11.44 10.72
CA LEU A 272 0.50 12.71 11.39
C LEU A 272 1.82 13.31 11.92
N GLY A 273 2.60 12.58 12.71
CA GLY A 273 3.91 13.01 13.18
C GLY A 273 4.98 11.95 12.98
N ASP A 274 6.25 12.36 13.07
CA ASP A 274 7.38 11.44 13.08
C ASP A 274 7.18 10.42 14.21
N ASN A 275 7.47 9.15 13.94
CA ASN A 275 7.17 8.06 14.85
C ASN A 275 8.25 6.97 14.78
N PHE A 276 8.05 5.87 15.49
CA PHE A 276 8.97 4.74 15.54
C PHE A 276 8.72 3.80 14.36
N GLU A 277 9.59 3.87 13.35
CA GLU A 277 9.51 3.09 12.11
C GLU A 277 10.12 1.69 12.29
N TRP A 278 9.48 0.88 13.12
CA TRP A 278 9.77 -0.55 13.27
C TRP A 278 11.26 -0.86 13.56
N ALA A 279 11.94 -1.56 12.65
CA ALA A 279 13.35 -1.94 12.79
C ALA A 279 14.30 -0.76 12.58
N ASP A 280 13.86 0.28 11.86
CA ASP A 280 14.64 1.47 11.56
C ASP A 280 14.56 2.51 12.70
N GLY A 281 13.75 2.26 13.73
CA GLY A 281 13.60 3.13 14.88
C GLY A 281 13.17 4.54 14.48
N TYR A 282 13.88 5.58 14.95
CA TYR A 282 13.55 6.97 14.65
C TYR A 282 14.36 7.57 13.47
N THR A 283 15.07 6.72 12.71
CA THR A 283 15.93 7.15 11.60
C THR A 283 15.13 7.66 10.40
N TYR A 284 13.92 7.15 10.18
CA TYR A 284 13.01 7.65 9.16
C TYR A 284 11.95 8.59 9.74
N ARG A 285 11.69 9.68 9.02
CA ARG A 285 10.78 10.75 9.42
C ARG A 285 9.59 10.81 8.47
N PHE A 286 8.54 10.03 8.71
CA PHE A 286 7.32 10.00 7.87
C PHE A 286 6.31 11.13 8.16
N GLY A 287 6.47 11.84 9.28
CA GLY A 287 5.46 12.75 9.79
C GLY A 287 5.31 14.02 8.97
N THR A 288 4.08 14.51 8.87
CA THR A 288 3.79 15.91 8.49
C THR A 288 4.13 16.90 9.62
N PHE A 289 4.31 16.39 10.84
CA PHE A 289 4.84 17.13 11.99
C PHE A 289 6.18 16.54 12.42
N TYR A 290 7.18 17.41 12.57
CA TYR A 290 8.46 17.08 13.19
C TYR A 290 8.24 16.82 14.68
N ILE A 291 8.85 15.74 15.19
CA ILE A 291 8.86 15.42 16.63
C ILE A 291 10.29 15.50 17.17
N ASP A 292 10.49 16.35 18.18
CA ASP A 292 11.75 16.41 18.92
C ASP A 292 11.83 15.26 19.93
N PHE A 293 12.58 14.21 19.60
CA PHE A 293 12.81 13.07 20.51
C PHE A 293 13.95 13.29 21.50
N VAL A 294 14.76 14.35 21.35
CA VAL A 294 16.00 14.54 22.12
C VAL A 294 15.70 15.26 23.44
N ASN A 295 14.82 16.26 23.42
CA ASN A 295 14.56 17.11 24.59
C ASN A 295 13.59 16.50 25.63
N GLY A 296 13.08 15.27 25.40
CA GLY A 296 12.13 14.58 26.26
C GLY A 296 10.69 15.15 26.27
N GLN A 297 10.46 16.32 25.67
CA GLN A 297 9.15 16.97 25.60
C GLN A 297 8.30 16.50 24.43
N LEU A 298 8.92 15.82 23.45
CA LEU A 298 8.25 15.37 22.22
C LEU A 298 7.57 16.55 21.53
N THR A 299 8.22 17.71 21.42
CA THR A 299 7.60 18.90 20.82
C THR A 299 7.18 18.63 19.38
N ARG A 300 5.94 19.03 19.02
CA ARG A 300 5.36 18.85 17.68
C ARG A 300 5.50 20.16 16.91
N THR A 301 6.21 20.16 15.79
CA THR A 301 6.36 21.33 14.92
C THR A 301 5.83 21.02 13.51
N PRO A 302 4.89 21.81 12.96
CA PRO A 302 4.38 21.55 11.62
C PRO A 302 5.49 21.69 10.57
N LYS A 303 5.62 20.69 9.70
CA LYS A 303 6.46 20.76 8.51
C LYS A 303 5.75 21.52 7.38
N THR A 304 6.47 21.83 6.30
CA THR A 304 5.85 22.46 5.13
C THR A 304 4.70 21.64 4.56
N SER A 305 4.76 20.31 4.65
CA SER A 305 3.67 19.41 4.26
C SER A 305 2.41 19.54 5.14
N ALA A 306 2.53 19.73 6.45
CA ALA A 306 1.37 20.01 7.31
C ALA A 306 0.72 21.35 6.94
N ILE A 307 1.53 22.37 6.66
CA ILE A 307 1.06 23.69 6.22
C ILE A 307 0.35 23.56 4.86
N TRP A 308 0.93 22.79 3.92
CA TRP A 308 0.32 22.51 2.63
C TRP A 308 -1.03 21.81 2.75
N TRP A 309 -1.13 20.75 3.57
CA TRP A 309 -2.40 20.06 3.82
C TRP A 309 -3.46 20.98 4.40
N ARG A 310 -3.09 21.82 5.37
CA ARG A 310 -4.00 22.85 5.93
C ARG A 310 -4.53 23.74 4.80
N ASN A 311 -3.65 24.30 3.97
CA ASN A 311 -4.02 25.19 2.89
C ASN A 311 -4.88 24.48 1.81
N PHE A 312 -4.57 23.22 1.50
CA PHE A 312 -5.34 22.38 0.58
C PHE A 312 -6.78 22.19 1.08
N PHE A 313 -6.97 21.92 2.37
CA PHE A 313 -8.30 21.78 2.96
C PHE A 313 -9.06 23.10 3.09
N THR A 314 -8.37 24.20 3.40
CA THR A 314 -8.99 25.54 3.54
C THR A 314 -9.12 26.29 2.22
N LYS A 315 -8.69 25.71 1.10
CA LYS A 315 -8.63 26.35 -0.23
C LYS A 315 -7.88 27.70 -0.22
N THR A 316 -6.89 27.83 0.64
CA THR A 316 -6.08 29.05 0.75
C THR A 316 -4.92 28.97 -0.25
N PRO A 317 -4.69 30.00 -1.10
CA PRO A 317 -3.56 30.00 -2.01
C PRO A 317 -2.23 29.86 -1.27
N PRO A 318 -1.18 29.24 -1.87
CA PRO A 318 0.15 29.21 -1.29
C PRO A 318 0.67 30.64 -1.05
N ILE A 319 1.29 30.88 0.10
CA ILE A 319 1.80 32.21 0.47
C ILE A 319 3.00 32.64 -0.41
N ASN A 320 3.69 31.68 -1.04
CA ASN A 320 4.71 31.93 -2.07
C ASN A 320 4.72 30.77 -3.08
N GLY A 321 4.29 31.02 -4.32
CA GLY A 321 4.34 30.07 -5.43
C GLY A 321 4.11 30.81 -6.76
N PRO A 322 4.74 30.37 -7.87
CA PRO A 322 4.87 31.17 -9.08
C PRO A 322 3.53 31.39 -9.77
N GLU A 323 3.38 32.55 -10.41
CA GLU A 323 2.21 32.89 -11.22
C GLU A 323 1.94 31.80 -12.28
N LYS A 324 0.71 31.27 -12.25
CA LYS A 324 -0.06 30.67 -13.34
C LYS A 324 0.72 29.80 -14.35
N ARG A 325 0.65 28.49 -14.11
CA ARG A 325 0.60 27.42 -15.13
C ARG A 325 -0.49 26.45 -14.64
N ASP A 326 -1.54 26.06 -15.34
CA ASP A 326 -1.90 26.08 -16.76
C ASP A 326 -3.43 26.08 -16.88
N ALA A 327 -3.99 26.96 -17.70
CA ALA A 327 -5.40 26.92 -18.13
C ALA A 327 -5.63 25.96 -19.32
N ALA A 328 -4.62 25.18 -19.72
CA ALA A 328 -4.68 24.34 -20.91
C ALA A 328 -5.36 22.98 -20.67
N ALA A 329 -5.28 22.42 -19.46
CA ALA A 329 -5.77 21.08 -19.16
C ALA A 329 -7.30 20.96 -19.06
N GLU A 330 -8.01 22.06 -18.76
CA GLU A 330 -9.48 22.05 -18.73
C GLU A 330 -10.11 22.04 -20.13
N SER A 331 -9.39 22.53 -21.15
CA SER A 331 -9.90 22.59 -22.53
C SER A 331 -9.97 21.22 -23.24
N GLU A 332 -9.11 20.26 -22.86
CA GLU A 332 -9.12 18.90 -23.44
C GLU A 332 -10.19 17.98 -22.83
N ILE A 333 -10.62 18.23 -21.59
CA ILE A 333 -11.66 17.44 -20.93
C ILE A 333 -13.05 17.85 -21.45
N ASP A 334 -13.26 19.13 -21.78
CA ASP A 334 -14.54 19.62 -22.29
C ASP A 334 -14.76 19.28 -23.78
N SER A 335 -13.69 19.28 -24.59
CA SER A 335 -13.76 18.88 -26.00
C SER A 335 -14.17 17.42 -26.19
N ARG A 336 -13.64 16.50 -25.36
CA ARG A 336 -13.99 15.07 -25.39
C ARG A 336 -15.42 14.77 -24.92
N LYS A 337 -16.00 15.60 -24.05
CA LYS A 337 -17.40 15.49 -23.65
C LYS A 337 -18.36 15.94 -24.76
N ARG A 338 -18.02 17.01 -25.49
CA ARG A 338 -18.83 17.49 -26.63
C ARG A 338 -18.85 16.51 -27.81
N THR A 339 -17.74 15.83 -28.11
CA THR A 339 -17.73 14.81 -29.17
C THR A 339 -18.55 13.56 -28.85
N ARG A 340 -18.69 13.18 -27.57
CA ARG A 340 -19.52 12.02 -27.16
C ARG A 340 -21.02 12.33 -27.13
N SER A 341 -21.46 13.58 -26.94
CA SER A 341 -22.90 13.89 -26.99
C SER A 341 -23.44 14.03 -28.42
N ASN A 342 -22.58 14.34 -29.38
CA ASN A 342 -22.99 14.50 -30.78
C ASN A 342 -23.06 13.16 -31.55
N SER A 343 -22.29 12.14 -31.15
CA SER A 343 -22.35 10.81 -31.80
C SER A 343 -23.63 10.03 -31.47
N ASN A 344 -24.33 10.35 -30.37
CA ASN A 344 -25.57 9.67 -29.97
C ASN A 344 -26.85 10.35 -30.50
N LYS A 345 -26.73 11.40 -31.31
CA LYS A 345 -27.86 12.08 -31.97
C LYS A 345 -27.98 11.80 -33.47
N ALA A 346 -27.09 10.99 -34.06
CA ALA A 346 -27.05 10.72 -35.50
C ALA A 346 -27.46 9.29 -35.91
N CYS A 347 -27.95 8.47 -34.98
CA CYS A 347 -28.62 7.20 -35.29
C CYS A 347 -29.96 7.16 -34.55
N GLY A 348 -30.98 7.70 -35.20
CA GLY A 348 -32.38 7.66 -34.81
C GLY A 348 -33.23 7.84 -36.06
#